data_AF-J9FVI7-F1
#
_entry.id   AF-J9FVI7-F1
#
_cell.length_a   1.000
_cell.length_b   1.000
_cell.length_c   1.000
_cell.angle_alpha   90.00
_cell.angle_beta   90.00
_cell.angle_gamma   90.00
#
_symmetry.space_group_name_H-M   'P 1'
#
loop_
_entity.id
_entity.type
_entity.pdbx_description
1 polymer ?
#
loop_
_entity_poly.entity_id
_entity_poly.type
_entity_poly.pdbx_seq_one_letter_code
_entity_poly.pdbx_strand_id
1 'polypeptide(L)'
;LAMVIGLVMLLIPADSIFRDSEGLLASFKAPIMQSIVSLLFVFTGTIGLVYGVMVGKFKSPKDVTNAMEDITKTLVQLIVFYFFAAQFLYAFGASNMGALIAIAGAEFLKSLALPPQVTVFGIIIFVAMLNLIITSASAKWAILAPIFVPMLMAVGIAPELTQVAFRVSDSAVNVVTPMFAFYPLIILYCQKYVKS
;
A
#
# COMPACT_ATOMS: atom_id res chain seq x y z
N LEU A 1 25.50 4.96 1.48
CA LEU A 1 26.33 3.77 1.76
C LEU A 1 26.54 3.56 3.26
N ALA A 2 27.06 4.53 4.01
CA ALA A 2 27.31 4.41 5.46
C ALA A 2 26.09 3.93 6.29
N MET A 3 24.89 4.46 6.04
CA MET A 3 23.67 4.02 6.74
C MET A 3 23.31 2.55 6.47
N VAL A 4 23.49 2.08 5.23
CA VAL A 4 23.24 0.68 4.86
C VAL A 4 24.23 -0.23 5.56
N ILE A 5 25.51 0.16 5.55
CA ILE A 5 26.58 -0.58 6.22
C ILE A 5 26.32 -0.63 7.74
N GLY A 6 25.93 0.49 8.36
CA GLY A 6 25.59 0.54 9.78
C GLY A 6 24.39 -0.33 10.12
N LEU A 7 23.33 -0.31 9.30
CA LEU A 7 22.17 -1.17 9.49
C LEU A 7 22.56 -2.65 9.37
N VAL A 8 23.36 -3.03 8.37
CA VAL A 8 23.82 -4.41 8.20
C VAL A 8 24.67 -4.85 9.41
N MET A 9 25.59 -4.00 9.89
CA MET A 9 26.37 -4.30 11.10
C MET A 9 25.51 -4.51 12.35
N LEU A 10 24.39 -3.78 12.49
CA LEU A 10 23.45 -3.96 13.59
C LEU A 10 22.61 -5.25 13.47
N LEU A 11 22.46 -5.80 12.26
CA LEU A 11 21.66 -6.99 11.99
C LEU A 11 22.47 -8.29 11.97
N ILE A 12 23.79 -8.21 11.76
CA ILE A 12 24.69 -9.39 11.73
C ILE A 12 24.70 -10.15 13.07
N PRO A 13 24.82 -9.51 14.25
CA PRO A 13 24.88 -10.22 15.53
C PRO A 13 23.64 -11.07 15.76
N ALA A 14 23.83 -12.29 16.30
CA ALA A 14 22.74 -13.22 16.60
C ALA A 14 21.87 -12.74 17.77
N ASP A 15 22.45 -11.95 18.67
CA ASP A 15 21.86 -11.27 19.82
C ASP A 15 21.30 -9.86 19.47
N SER A 16 21.20 -9.54 18.18
CA SER A 16 20.67 -8.25 17.74
C SER A 16 19.26 -8.00 18.27
N ILE A 17 19.05 -6.85 18.90
CA ILE A 17 17.74 -6.36 19.36
C ILE A 17 16.69 -6.25 18.24
N PHE A 18 17.12 -6.33 16.99
CA PHE A 18 16.27 -6.20 15.80
C PHE A 18 15.69 -7.54 15.33
N ARG A 19 16.14 -8.66 15.89
CA ARG A 19 15.61 -10.00 15.65
C ARG A 19 14.41 -10.28 16.55
N ASP A 20 13.58 -11.24 16.19
CA ASP A 20 12.56 -11.75 17.10
C ASP A 20 13.16 -12.63 18.22
N SER A 21 12.31 -13.11 19.13
CA SER A 21 12.71 -13.97 20.24
C SER A 21 13.34 -15.30 19.81
N GLU A 22 13.17 -15.72 18.55
CA GLU A 22 13.74 -16.93 17.97
C GLU A 22 15.01 -16.63 17.15
N GLY A 23 15.45 -15.38 17.11
CA GLY A 23 16.63 -14.94 16.35
C GLY A 23 16.37 -14.70 14.86
N LEU A 24 15.11 -14.74 14.41
CA LEU A 24 14.72 -14.55 13.01
C LEU A 24 14.59 -13.05 12.70
N LEU A 25 15.14 -12.65 11.54
CA LEU A 25 15.04 -11.29 11.02
C LEU A 25 13.77 -11.07 10.20
N ALA A 26 13.30 -12.10 9.49
CA ALA A 26 12.19 -12.02 8.55
C ALA A 26 10.84 -12.44 9.15
N SER A 27 10.71 -12.32 10.47
CA SER A 27 9.49 -12.62 11.20
C SER A 27 8.65 -11.34 11.39
N PHE A 28 7.32 -11.46 11.34
CA PHE A 28 6.40 -10.35 11.63
C PHE A 28 6.58 -9.78 13.05
N LYS A 29 7.13 -10.59 13.97
CA LYS A 29 7.42 -10.18 15.34
C LYS A 29 8.78 -9.51 15.50
N ALA A 30 9.65 -9.59 14.48
CA ALA A 30 10.97 -9.00 14.55
C ALA A 30 10.87 -7.46 14.55
N PRO A 31 11.51 -6.76 15.50
CA PRO A 31 11.47 -5.30 15.56
C PRO A 31 11.93 -4.62 14.27
N ILE A 32 12.83 -5.26 13.50
CA ILE A 32 13.25 -4.77 12.18
C ILE A 32 12.10 -4.71 11.18
N MET A 33 11.24 -5.73 11.14
CA MET A 33 10.12 -5.80 10.21
C MET A 33 9.00 -4.85 10.62
N GLN A 34 8.78 -4.68 11.93
CA GLN A 34 7.83 -3.70 12.45
C GLN A 34 8.27 -2.26 12.17
N SER A 35 9.58 -2.01 12.16
CA SER A 35 10.17 -0.68 11.96
C SER A 35 10.58 -0.38 10.53
N ILE A 36 10.33 -1.28 9.57
CA ILE A 36 10.88 -1.19 8.21
C ILE A 36 10.45 0.10 7.49
N VAL A 37 9.21 0.55 7.70
CA VAL A 37 8.67 1.77 7.10
C VAL A 37 9.39 3.00 7.68
N SER A 38 9.58 3.06 9.00
CA SER A 38 10.31 4.15 9.66
C SER A 38 11.78 4.18 9.26
N LEU A 39 12.41 3.00 9.07
CA LEU A 39 13.78 2.91 8.58
C LEU A 39 13.91 3.41 7.14
N LEU A 40 12.96 3.08 6.27
CA LEU A 40 12.90 3.62 4.91
C LEU A 40 12.73 5.15 4.92
N PHE A 41 11.89 5.68 5.82
CA PHE A 41 11.73 7.12 6.00
C PHE A 41 13.05 7.79 6.41
N VAL A 42 13.74 7.26 7.42
CA VAL A 42 15.03 7.81 7.87
C VAL A 42 16.07 7.71 6.75
N PHE A 43 16.17 6.55 6.09
CA PHE A 43 17.13 6.32 5.01
C PHE A 43 16.92 7.26 3.82
N THR A 44 15.70 7.30 3.28
CA THR A 44 15.38 8.14 2.11
C THR A 44 15.37 9.62 2.47
N GLY A 45 14.91 9.97 3.67
CA GLY A 45 14.93 11.33 4.20
C GLY A 45 16.35 11.86 4.37
N THR A 46 17.27 11.06 4.94
CA THR A 46 18.68 11.47 5.06
C THR A 46 19.33 11.64 3.69
N ILE A 47 19.09 10.75 2.73
CA ILE A 47 19.60 10.90 1.36
C ILE A 47 19.08 12.20 0.73
N GLY A 48 17.77 12.45 0.82
CA GLY A 48 17.15 13.66 0.29
C GLY A 48 17.67 14.94 0.95
N LEU A 49 17.89 14.91 2.27
CA LEU A 49 18.44 16.02 3.04
C LEU A 49 19.88 16.33 2.60
N VAL A 50 20.77 15.32 2.60
CA VAL A 50 22.18 15.49 2.21
C VAL A 50 22.27 15.99 0.78
N TYR A 51 21.52 15.38 -0.15
CA TYR A 51 21.48 15.83 -1.54
C TYR A 51 20.99 17.28 -1.66
N GLY A 52 19.90 17.64 -0.99
CA GLY A 52 19.34 18.98 -1.00
C GLY A 52 20.29 20.05 -0.45
N VAL A 53 21.08 19.72 0.56
CA VAL A 53 22.14 20.61 1.08
C VAL A 53 23.28 20.74 0.08
N MET A 54 23.76 19.63 -0.51
CA MET A 54 24.89 19.65 -1.47
C MET A 54 24.60 20.48 -2.72
N VAL A 55 23.37 20.42 -3.25
CA VAL A 55 22.96 21.22 -4.42
C VAL A 55 22.51 22.64 -4.07
N GLY A 56 22.61 23.04 -2.79
CA GLY A 56 22.24 24.37 -2.31
C GLY A 56 20.73 24.66 -2.30
N LYS A 57 19.88 23.62 -2.38
CA LYS A 57 18.42 23.74 -2.28
C LYS A 57 17.99 24.01 -0.83
N PHE A 58 18.63 23.34 0.13
CA PHE A 58 18.41 23.58 1.56
C PHE A 58 19.57 24.39 2.13
N LYS A 59 19.32 25.67 2.43
CA LYS A 59 20.33 26.59 2.96
C LYS A 59 20.18 26.81 4.47
N SER A 60 18.99 26.53 5.00
CA SER A 60 18.65 26.64 6.41
C SER A 60 17.72 25.50 6.84
N PRO A 61 17.66 25.18 8.15
CA PRO A 61 16.68 24.22 8.67
C PRO A 61 15.23 24.56 8.30
N LYS A 62 14.92 25.85 8.14
CA LYS A 62 13.58 26.31 7.74
C LYS A 62 13.19 25.81 6.36
N ASP A 63 14.14 25.69 5.43
CA ASP A 63 13.86 25.20 4.08
C ASP A 63 13.42 23.73 4.08
N VAL A 64 13.98 22.95 5.02
CA VAL A 64 13.61 21.55 5.22
C VAL A 64 12.20 21.45 5.80
N THR A 65 11.89 22.23 6.84
CA THR A 65 10.53 22.28 7.43
C THR A 65 9.50 22.72 6.40
N ASN A 66 9.78 23.76 5.61
CA ASN A 66 8.89 24.23 4.54
C ASN A 66 8.62 23.13 3.51
N ALA A 67 9.65 22.37 3.11
CA ALA A 67 9.47 21.25 2.19
C ALA A 67 8.58 20.14 2.79
N MET A 68 8.70 19.88 4.10
CA MET A 68 7.84 18.94 4.82
C MET A 68 6.39 19.45 4.94
N GLU A 69 6.19 20.75 5.16
CA GLU A 69 4.86 21.37 5.17
C GLU A 69 4.20 21.28 3.79
N ASP A 70 4.93 21.57 2.72
CA ASP A 70 4.40 21.56 1.36
C ASP A 70 3.96 20.16 0.93
N ILE A 71 4.74 19.11 1.23
CA ILE A 71 4.28 17.74 0.97
C ILE A 71 3.06 17.40 1.83
N THR A 72 3.02 17.85 3.09
CA THR A 72 1.86 17.61 3.97
C THR A 72 0.59 18.25 3.43
N LYS A 73 0.67 19.46 2.86
CA LYS A 73 -0.48 20.13 2.22
C LYS A 73 -1.07 19.28 1.08
N THR A 74 -0.23 18.62 0.28
CA THR A 74 -0.70 17.73 -0.80
C THR A 74 -1.44 16.49 -0.26
N LEU A 75 -1.16 16.08 0.98
CA LEU A 75 -1.77 14.91 1.62
C LEU A 75 -3.06 15.24 2.38
N VAL A 76 -3.43 16.52 2.56
CA VAL A 76 -4.61 16.93 3.35
C VAL A 76 -5.90 16.27 2.84
N GLN A 77 -6.11 16.23 1.52
CA GLN A 77 -7.30 15.57 0.93
C GLN A 77 -7.37 14.09 1.29
N LEU A 78 -6.22 13.41 1.28
CA LEU A 78 -6.11 12.00 1.63
C LEU A 78 -6.34 11.77 3.13
N ILE A 79 -5.86 12.67 4.00
CA ILE A 79 -6.13 12.64 5.45
C ILE A 79 -7.64 12.77 5.72
N VAL A 80 -8.31 13.72 5.07
CA VAL A 80 -9.77 13.91 5.20
C VAL A 80 -10.53 12.66 4.75
N PHE A 81 -10.13 12.06 3.63
CA PHE A 81 -10.73 10.80 3.18
C PHE A 81 -10.54 9.68 4.22
N TYR A 82 -9.32 9.48 4.73
CA TYR A 82 -9.05 8.45 5.73
C TYR A 82 -9.78 8.70 7.05
N PHE A 83 -10.03 9.94 7.43
CA PHE A 83 -10.86 10.24 8.59
C PHE A 83 -12.26 9.61 8.45
N PHE A 84 -12.95 9.86 7.34
CA PHE A 84 -14.27 9.27 7.09
C PHE A 84 -14.21 7.76 6.86
N ALA A 85 -13.20 7.27 6.15
CA ALA A 85 -13.00 5.83 5.95
C ALA A 85 -12.82 5.11 7.31
N ALA A 86 -12.05 5.69 8.24
CA ALA A 86 -11.87 5.14 9.58
C ALA A 86 -13.19 5.09 10.37
N GLN A 87 -14.03 6.12 10.27
CA GLN A 87 -15.37 6.10 10.91
C GLN A 87 -16.28 5.05 10.30
N PHE A 88 -16.28 4.92 8.96
CA PHE A 88 -17.00 3.84 8.28
C PHE A 88 -16.52 2.47 8.74
N LEU A 89 -15.20 2.24 8.77
CA LEU A 89 -14.61 0.98 9.21
C LEU A 89 -14.97 0.64 10.66
N TYR A 90 -14.97 1.65 11.53
CA TYR A 90 -15.40 1.49 12.91
C TYR A 90 -16.87 1.06 13.00
N ALA A 91 -17.78 1.79 12.33
CA ALA A 91 -19.21 1.45 12.34
C ALA A 91 -19.51 0.10 11.66
N PHE A 92 -18.80 -0.20 10.58
CA PHE A 92 -18.92 -1.45 9.83
C PHE A 92 -18.41 -2.67 10.63
N GLY A 93 -17.34 -2.48 11.41
CA GLY A 93 -16.85 -3.48 12.37
C GLY A 93 -17.79 -3.64 13.57
N ALA A 94 -18.21 -2.53 14.19
CA ALA A 94 -19.08 -2.54 15.37
C ALA A 94 -20.46 -3.15 15.09
N SER A 95 -20.98 -3.00 13.86
CA SER A 95 -22.23 -3.62 13.43
C SER A 95 -22.10 -5.09 13.02
N ASN A 96 -20.90 -5.67 13.05
CA ASN A 96 -20.58 -7.02 12.54
C ASN A 96 -20.90 -7.24 11.04
N MET A 97 -21.21 -6.18 10.28
CA MET A 97 -21.52 -6.28 8.85
C MET A 97 -20.35 -6.84 8.05
N GLY A 98 -19.11 -6.43 8.38
CA GLY A 98 -17.91 -6.97 7.73
C GLY A 98 -17.73 -8.47 7.96
N ALA A 99 -17.95 -8.93 9.19
CA ALA A 99 -17.88 -10.34 9.52
C ALA A 99 -18.97 -11.15 8.79
N LEU A 100 -20.21 -10.66 8.76
CA LEU A 100 -21.32 -11.32 8.07
C LEU A 100 -21.06 -11.45 6.56
N ILE A 101 -20.61 -10.38 5.90
CA ILE A 101 -20.29 -10.40 4.47
C ILE A 101 -19.10 -11.33 4.20
N ALA A 102 -18.07 -11.31 5.04
CA ALA A 102 -16.92 -12.18 4.89
C ALA A 102 -17.30 -13.66 5.03
N ILE A 103 -18.14 -14.01 6.01
CA ILE A 103 -18.62 -15.39 6.21
C ILE A 103 -19.49 -15.83 5.03
N ALA A 104 -20.48 -15.03 4.64
CA ALA A 104 -21.37 -15.36 3.52
C ALA A 104 -20.59 -15.52 2.20
N GLY A 105 -19.62 -14.63 1.94
CA GLY A 105 -18.76 -14.74 0.77
C GLY A 105 -17.82 -15.95 0.84
N ALA A 106 -17.33 -16.32 2.02
CA ALA A 106 -16.52 -17.52 2.20
C ALA A 106 -17.34 -18.79 1.95
N GLU A 107 -18.59 -18.85 2.43
CA GLU A 107 -19.52 -19.95 2.15
C GLU A 107 -19.83 -20.06 0.66
N PHE A 108 -20.04 -18.93 -0.02
CA PHE A 108 -20.20 -18.89 -1.48
C PHE A 108 -18.95 -19.42 -2.20
N LEU A 109 -17.75 -18.98 -1.82
CA LEU A 109 -16.51 -19.48 -2.42
C LEU A 109 -16.29 -20.98 -2.15
N LYS A 110 -16.65 -21.46 -0.96
CA LYS A 110 -16.61 -22.89 -0.61
C LYS A 110 -17.57 -23.72 -1.44
N SER A 111 -18.79 -23.22 -1.69
CA SER A 111 -19.80 -23.94 -2.47
C SER A 111 -19.40 -24.09 -3.94
N LEU A 112 -18.62 -23.14 -4.48
CA LEU A 112 -18.05 -23.24 -5.82
C LEU A 112 -16.88 -24.23 -5.91
N ALA A 113 -16.28 -24.63 -4.77
CA ALA A 113 -15.15 -25.56 -4.69
C ALA A 113 -13.99 -25.24 -5.66
N LEU A 114 -13.73 -23.96 -5.89
CA LEU A 114 -12.73 -23.52 -6.87
C LEU A 114 -11.30 -23.70 -6.35
N PRO A 115 -10.35 -24.05 -7.23
CA PRO A 115 -8.93 -24.00 -6.89
C PRO A 115 -8.50 -22.59 -6.45
N PRO A 116 -7.57 -22.44 -5.49
CA PRO A 116 -7.12 -21.14 -5.00
C PRO A 116 -6.64 -20.18 -6.10
N GLN A 117 -6.02 -20.72 -7.16
CA GLN A 117 -5.54 -19.94 -8.30
C GLN A 117 -6.69 -19.26 -9.05
N VAL A 118 -7.81 -19.98 -9.23
CA VAL A 118 -8.99 -19.46 -9.92
C VAL A 118 -9.68 -18.40 -9.06
N THR A 119 -9.78 -18.65 -7.75
CA THR A 119 -10.31 -17.67 -6.79
C THR A 119 -9.51 -16.37 -6.79
N VAL A 120 -8.17 -16.47 -6.69
CA VAL A 120 -7.27 -15.29 -6.75
C VAL A 120 -7.40 -14.56 -8.08
N PHE A 121 -7.48 -15.29 -9.20
CA PHE A 121 -7.71 -14.68 -10.50
C PHE A 121 -9.05 -13.94 -10.57
N GLY A 122 -10.12 -14.52 -9.99
CA GLY A 122 -11.42 -13.85 -9.87
C GLY A 122 -11.33 -12.53 -9.10
N ILE A 123 -10.54 -12.48 -8.01
CA ILE A 123 -10.28 -11.25 -7.27
C ILE A 123 -9.56 -10.21 -8.13
N ILE A 124 -8.56 -10.64 -8.93
CA ILE A 124 -7.86 -9.74 -9.86
C ILE A 124 -8.85 -9.10 -10.83
N ILE A 125 -9.75 -9.88 -11.43
CA ILE A 125 -10.78 -9.36 -12.34
C ILE A 125 -11.79 -8.46 -11.63
N PHE A 126 -12.21 -8.82 -10.42
CA PHE A 126 -13.11 -8.00 -9.62
C PHE A 126 -12.51 -6.62 -9.32
N VAL A 127 -11.26 -6.58 -8.84
CA VAL A 127 -10.53 -5.33 -8.61
C VAL A 127 -10.34 -4.56 -9.92
N ALA A 128 -10.11 -5.25 -11.04
CA ALA A 128 -9.98 -4.64 -12.36
C ALA A 128 -11.26 -3.88 -12.77
N MET A 129 -12.43 -4.46 -12.54
CA MET A 129 -13.70 -3.79 -12.79
C MET A 129 -13.88 -2.56 -11.88
N LEU A 130 -13.51 -2.66 -10.60
CA LEU A 130 -13.59 -1.53 -9.67
C LEU A 130 -12.65 -0.37 -10.05
N ASN A 131 -11.50 -0.65 -10.68
CA ASN A 131 -10.58 0.38 -11.17
C ASN A 131 -11.23 1.33 -12.19
N LEU A 132 -12.27 0.90 -12.90
CA LEU A 132 -12.98 1.76 -13.85
C LEU A 132 -13.79 2.87 -13.16
N ILE A 133 -14.21 2.64 -11.91
CA ILE A 133 -15.07 3.54 -11.13
C ILE A 133 -14.25 4.33 -10.11
N ILE A 134 -13.30 3.65 -9.44
CA ILE A 134 -12.52 4.22 -8.34
C ILE A 134 -11.03 4.09 -8.68
N THR A 135 -10.39 5.22 -9.03
CA THR A 135 -8.96 5.23 -9.39
C THR A 135 -8.05 5.15 -8.16
N SER A 136 -8.48 5.62 -7.00
CA SER A 136 -7.63 5.65 -5.79
C SER A 136 -7.42 4.25 -5.21
N ALA A 137 -6.18 3.75 -5.31
CA ALA A 137 -5.75 2.47 -4.75
C ALA A 137 -6.03 2.38 -3.25
N SER A 138 -5.61 3.40 -2.50
CA SER A 138 -5.80 3.45 -1.05
C SER A 138 -7.27 3.47 -0.65
N ALA A 139 -8.13 4.16 -1.41
CA ALA A 139 -9.56 4.20 -1.12
C ALA A 139 -10.22 2.84 -1.33
N LYS A 140 -9.91 2.15 -2.43
CA LYS A 140 -10.41 0.79 -2.68
C LYS A 140 -9.94 -0.17 -1.60
N TRP A 141 -8.64 -0.18 -1.30
CA TRP A 141 -8.10 -1.12 -0.33
C TRP A 141 -8.68 -0.91 1.07
N ALA A 142 -8.90 0.33 1.49
CA ALA A 142 -9.51 0.64 2.78
C ALA A 142 -10.89 -0.02 2.95
N ILE A 143 -11.69 -0.14 1.88
CA ILE A 143 -13.02 -0.74 1.91
C ILE A 143 -12.95 -2.26 1.69
N LEU A 144 -12.10 -2.72 0.77
CA LEU A 144 -12.03 -4.12 0.38
C LEU A 144 -11.31 -4.99 1.41
N ALA A 145 -10.22 -4.50 2.01
CA ALA A 145 -9.38 -5.31 2.90
C ALA A 145 -10.14 -5.94 4.08
N PRO A 146 -10.99 -5.20 4.83
CA PRO A 146 -11.76 -5.77 5.96
C PRO A 146 -12.74 -6.87 5.56
N ILE A 147 -13.12 -6.96 4.27
CA ILE A 147 -14.09 -7.92 3.77
C ILE A 147 -13.36 -9.10 3.11
N PHE A 148 -12.51 -8.81 2.12
CA PHE A 148 -11.86 -9.83 1.30
C PHE A 148 -10.75 -10.57 2.03
N VAL A 149 -10.00 -9.91 2.93
CA VAL A 149 -8.93 -10.59 3.65
C VAL A 149 -9.50 -11.71 4.55
N PRO A 150 -10.46 -11.46 5.44
CA PRO A 150 -11.05 -12.54 6.25
C PRO A 150 -11.79 -13.59 5.41
N MET A 151 -12.51 -13.16 4.36
CA MET A 151 -13.23 -14.07 3.45
C MET A 151 -12.29 -15.08 2.77
N LEU A 152 -11.16 -14.60 2.24
CA LEU A 152 -10.20 -15.45 1.52
C LEU A 152 -9.39 -16.32 2.48
N MET A 153 -9.07 -15.80 3.68
CA MET A 153 -8.48 -16.60 4.75
C MET A 153 -9.37 -17.79 5.14
N ALA A 154 -10.69 -17.60 5.17
CA ALA A 154 -11.64 -18.67 5.49
C ALA A 154 -11.70 -19.80 4.43
N VAL A 155 -11.15 -19.58 3.23
CA VAL A 155 -10.98 -20.61 2.18
C VAL A 155 -9.51 -21.01 1.97
N GLY A 156 -8.63 -20.69 2.93
CA GLY A 156 -7.24 -21.11 2.94
C GLY A 156 -6.27 -20.25 2.12
N ILE A 157 -6.69 -19.06 1.69
CA ILE A 157 -5.83 -18.10 0.99
C ILE A 157 -5.21 -17.14 1.99
N ALA A 158 -3.87 -17.08 2.00
CA ALA A 158 -3.13 -16.22 2.91
C ALA A 158 -3.41 -14.72 2.66
N PRO A 159 -3.43 -13.87 3.71
CA PRO A 159 -3.74 -12.45 3.58
C PRO A 159 -2.78 -11.70 2.65
N GLU A 160 -1.51 -12.09 2.63
CA GLU A 160 -0.47 -11.52 1.77
C GLU A 160 -0.79 -11.78 0.29
N LEU A 161 -1.33 -12.96 -0.04
CA LEU A 161 -1.71 -13.29 -1.42
C LEU A 161 -2.92 -12.47 -1.88
N THR A 162 -3.89 -12.23 -0.99
CA THR A 162 -5.00 -11.30 -1.26
C THR A 162 -4.50 -9.89 -1.53
N GLN A 163 -3.54 -9.41 -0.74
CA GLN A 163 -2.94 -8.10 -0.95
C GLN A 163 -2.15 -8.03 -2.27
N VAL A 164 -1.40 -9.09 -2.61
CA VAL A 164 -0.69 -9.19 -3.91
C VAL A 164 -1.68 -9.15 -5.07
N ALA A 165 -2.75 -9.93 -5.02
CA ALA A 165 -3.79 -9.95 -6.05
C ALA A 165 -4.40 -8.57 -6.28
N PHE A 166 -4.72 -7.86 -5.20
CA PHE A 166 -5.20 -6.49 -5.26
C PHE A 166 -4.18 -5.55 -5.91
N ARG A 167 -2.91 -5.57 -5.47
CA ARG A 167 -1.87 -4.67 -5.97
C ARG A 167 -1.53 -4.91 -7.44
N VAL A 168 -1.49 -6.17 -7.88
CA VAL A 168 -1.29 -6.54 -9.28
C VAL A 168 -2.42 -5.97 -10.15
N SER A 169 -3.68 -6.18 -9.74
CA SER A 169 -4.84 -5.71 -10.48
C SER A 169 -4.92 -4.17 -10.54
N ASP A 170 -4.81 -3.50 -9.40
CA ASP A 170 -4.85 -2.04 -9.29
C ASP A 170 -3.79 -1.38 -10.18
N SER A 171 -2.56 -1.89 -10.16
CA SER A 171 -1.47 -1.34 -10.97
C SER A 171 -1.68 -1.56 -12.47
N ALA A 172 -2.15 -2.75 -12.86
CA ALA A 172 -2.32 -3.10 -14.27
C ALA A 172 -3.42 -2.28 -14.96
N VAL A 173 -4.51 -1.98 -14.24
CA VAL A 173 -5.73 -1.43 -14.85
C VAL A 173 -5.81 0.09 -14.70
N ASN A 174 -5.19 0.68 -13.68
CA ASN A 174 -5.17 2.13 -13.48
C ASN A 174 -4.57 2.91 -14.67
N VAL A 175 -3.69 2.31 -15.48
CA VAL A 175 -3.10 2.98 -16.66
C VAL A 175 -4.09 3.06 -17.83
N VAL A 176 -5.06 2.14 -17.89
CA VAL A 176 -5.99 2.00 -19.02
C VAL A 176 -7.27 2.83 -18.80
N THR A 177 -7.60 3.18 -17.56
CA THR A 177 -8.82 3.93 -17.26
C THR A 177 -8.71 5.40 -17.70
N PRO A 178 -9.72 5.95 -18.41
CA PRO A 178 -9.75 7.37 -18.77
C PRO A 178 -9.85 8.29 -17.53
N MET A 179 -10.22 7.73 -16.38
CA MET A 179 -10.25 8.42 -15.09
C MET A 179 -8.86 8.56 -14.44
N PHE A 180 -7.80 8.08 -15.10
CA PHE A 180 -6.43 8.25 -14.64
C PHE A 180 -5.99 9.71 -14.80
N ALA A 181 -5.52 10.34 -13.72
CA ALA A 181 -5.25 11.77 -13.69
C ALA A 181 -4.22 12.25 -14.74
N PHE A 182 -3.30 11.36 -15.16
CA PHE A 182 -2.30 11.67 -16.18
C PHE A 182 -2.71 11.28 -17.61
N TYR A 183 -3.88 10.68 -17.81
CA TYR A 183 -4.35 10.25 -19.14
C TYR A 183 -4.42 11.41 -20.15
N PRO A 184 -4.91 12.62 -19.81
CA PRO A 184 -4.88 13.77 -20.72
C PRO A 184 -3.46 14.19 -21.13
N LEU A 185 -2.51 14.14 -20.18
CA LEU A 185 -1.10 14.46 -20.45
C LEU A 185 -0.48 13.44 -21.41
N ILE A 186 -0.79 12.15 -21.24
CA ILE A 186 -0.34 11.08 -22.14
C ILE A 186 -0.87 11.32 -23.57
N ILE A 187 -2.15 11.66 -23.72
CA ILE A 187 -2.73 11.97 -25.04
C ILE A 187 -2.03 13.15 -25.69
N LEU A 188 -1.76 14.23 -24.94
CA LEU A 188 -1.03 15.39 -25.46
C LEU A 188 0.37 15.03 -25.95
N TYR A 189 1.09 14.15 -25.22
CA TYR A 189 2.38 13.64 -25.69
C TYR A 189 2.26 12.78 -26.94
N CYS A 190 1.24 11.93 -27.04
CA CYS A 190 0.99 11.13 -28.24
C CYS A 190 0.67 12.01 -29.45
N GLN A 191 -0.18 13.03 -29.29
CA GLN A 191 -0.57 13.99 -30.34
C GLN A 191 0.62 14.77 -30.91
N LYS A 192 1.70 14.94 -30.13
CA LYS A 192 2.94 15.53 -30.63
C LYS A 192 3.59 14.72 -31.76
N TYR A 193 3.51 13.39 -31.70
CA TYR A 193 4.18 12.48 -32.64
C TYR A 193 3.21 11.83 -33.64
N VAL A 194 1.97 11.62 -33.24
CA VAL A 194 0.89 11.09 -34.08
C VAL A 194 -0.21 12.13 -34.14
N LYS A 195 -0.15 12.97 -35.18
CA LYS A 195 -1.19 13.95 -35.48
C LYS A 195 -2.34 13.23 -36.19
N SER A 196 -3.31 12.71 -35.43
CA SER A 196 -4.64 12.38 -35.94
C SER A 196 -5.69 12.60 -34.88
#